data_AF-A0A377CBE2-F1
#
_entry.id   AF-A0A377CBE2-F1
#
_cell.length_a   1.000
_cell.length_b   1.000
_cell.length_c   1.000
_cell.angle_alpha   90.00
_cell.angle_beta   90.00
_cell.angle_gamma   90.00
#
_symmetry.space_group_name_H-M   'P 1'
#
loop_
_entity.id
_entity.type
_entity.pdbx_description
1 polymer ?
#
loop_
_entity_poly.entity_id
_entity_poly.type
_entity_poly.pdbx_seq_one_letter_code
_entity_poly.pdbx_strand_id
1 'polypeptide(L)'
;MKDACLLPLLRLDEASELARLAAPVLHARTLQPVSGSEIDLQLRCSYTPDQGSTRIERVLASGTGARIVTSHDDVCLIEFQVPASQDFKLAHKEIDQILKRAQVRPLAVGVHNDRQLLQFCYTSEVADSALKILDEAGLPGELRPASGAGAGGDGRCRRHP
;
A
#
# COMPACT_ATOMS: atom_id res chain seq x y z
N MET A 1 4.64 11.57 -16.07
CA MET A 1 4.31 10.52 -17.06
C MET A 1 3.50 11.15 -18.19
N LYS A 2 3.92 11.05 -19.46
CA LYS A 2 3.22 11.66 -20.60
C LYS A 2 2.53 10.64 -21.54
N ASP A 3 2.74 9.35 -21.33
CA ASP A 3 2.23 8.26 -22.20
C ASP A 3 1.22 7.35 -21.49
N ALA A 4 0.45 7.89 -20.54
CA ALA A 4 -0.61 7.13 -19.89
C ALA A 4 -1.79 6.94 -20.85
N CYS A 5 -2.10 5.69 -21.20
CA CYS A 5 -3.26 5.35 -22.03
C CYS A 5 -4.49 5.10 -21.16
N LEU A 6 -5.67 5.47 -21.65
CA LEU A 6 -6.93 5.11 -21.02
C LEU A 6 -7.12 3.59 -21.05
N LEU A 7 -7.37 2.99 -19.89
CA LEU A 7 -7.76 1.59 -19.80
C LEU A 7 -9.30 1.49 -19.87
N PRO A 8 -9.89 0.91 -20.93
CA PRO A 8 -11.34 0.87 -21.08
C PRO A 8 -12.03 -0.08 -20.10
N LEU A 9 -11.36 -1.18 -19.72
CA LEU A 9 -11.87 -2.21 -18.81
C LEU A 9 -10.85 -2.49 -17.70
N LEU A 10 -11.28 -2.37 -16.45
CA LEU A 10 -10.47 -2.59 -15.26
C LEU A 10 -11.19 -3.57 -14.34
N ARG A 11 -10.49 -4.58 -13.82
CA ARG A 11 -11.13 -5.53 -12.90
C ARG A 11 -11.37 -4.90 -11.53
N LEU A 12 -12.37 -5.42 -10.81
CA LEU A 12 -12.70 -4.94 -9.46
C LEU A 12 -11.54 -5.13 -8.46
N ASP A 13 -10.79 -6.24 -8.55
CA ASP A 13 -9.61 -6.51 -7.72
C ASP A 13 -8.47 -5.53 -8.03
N GLU A 14 -8.19 -5.29 -9.31
CA GLU A 14 -7.22 -4.28 -9.76
C GLU A 14 -7.63 -2.87 -9.32
N ALA A 15 -8.89 -2.49 -9.50
CA ALA A 15 -9.43 -1.21 -9.05
C ALA A 15 -9.34 -1.02 -7.54
N SER A 16 -9.54 -2.10 -6.77
CA SER A 16 -9.41 -2.08 -5.30
C SER A 16 -7.96 -1.86 -4.88
N GLU A 17 -7.00 -2.54 -5.51
CA GLU A 17 -5.58 -2.33 -5.22
C GLU A 17 -5.10 -0.95 -5.66
N LEU A 18 -5.57 -0.41 -6.80
CA LEU A 18 -5.26 0.98 -7.18
C LEU A 18 -5.85 2.00 -6.21
N ALA A 19 -7.11 1.82 -5.80
CA ALA A 19 -7.76 2.69 -4.84
C ALA A 19 -7.03 2.67 -3.49
N ARG A 20 -6.39 1.54 -3.15
CA ARG A 20 -5.53 1.41 -1.97
C ARG A 20 -4.15 2.05 -2.17
N LEU A 21 -3.56 1.91 -3.35
CA LEU A 21 -2.14 2.23 -3.61
C LEU A 21 -1.87 3.60 -4.19
N ALA A 22 -2.86 4.28 -4.78
CA ALA A 22 -2.56 5.40 -5.68
C ALA A 22 -3.38 6.66 -5.44
N ALA A 23 -4.35 6.64 -4.52
CA ALA A 23 -5.41 7.64 -4.32
C ALA A 23 -5.20 9.00 -5.03
N PRO A 24 -5.91 9.24 -6.15
CA PRO A 24 -6.75 10.45 -6.15
C PRO A 24 -8.12 10.29 -6.83
N VAL A 25 -8.41 9.17 -7.51
CA VAL A 25 -9.62 9.05 -8.36
C VAL A 25 -10.68 8.13 -7.77
N LEU A 26 -10.31 7.15 -6.94
CA LEU A 26 -11.23 6.12 -6.46
C LEU A 26 -10.86 5.70 -5.04
N HIS A 27 -11.85 5.67 -4.14
CA HIS A 27 -11.65 5.23 -2.76
C HIS A 27 -12.17 3.80 -2.61
N ALA A 28 -11.42 2.90 -1.96
CA ALA A 28 -11.84 1.51 -1.77
C ALA A 28 -13.27 1.34 -1.17
N ARG A 29 -13.75 2.31 -0.38
CA ARG A 29 -15.12 2.34 0.17
C ARG A 29 -16.21 2.46 -0.91
N THR A 30 -15.93 3.06 -2.05
CA THR A 30 -16.91 3.16 -3.16
C THR A 30 -17.04 1.85 -3.93
N LEU A 31 -16.09 0.92 -3.79
CA LEU A 31 -16.12 -0.39 -4.44
C LEU A 31 -16.88 -1.44 -3.63
N GLN A 32 -16.99 -1.27 -2.31
CA GLN A 32 -17.73 -2.18 -1.42
C GLN A 32 -19.22 -2.36 -1.79
N PRO A 33 -20.00 -1.30 -2.11
CA PRO A 33 -21.37 -1.48 -2.58
C PRO A 33 -21.42 -2.09 -3.99
N VAL A 34 -20.44 -1.81 -4.84
CA VAL A 34 -20.35 -2.33 -6.21
C VAL A 34 -20.03 -3.83 -6.21
N SER A 35 -19.24 -4.32 -5.24
CA SER A 35 -18.89 -5.74 -5.17
C SER A 35 -20.08 -6.65 -4.87
N GLY A 36 -21.09 -6.15 -4.13
CA GLY A 36 -22.22 -6.94 -3.64
C GLY A 36 -23.56 -6.64 -4.32
N SER A 37 -23.57 -5.87 -5.42
CA SER A 37 -24.80 -5.45 -6.10
C SER A 37 -24.65 -5.49 -7.62
N GLU A 38 -25.78 -5.37 -8.32
CA GLU A 38 -25.86 -5.20 -9.78
C GLU A 38 -25.50 -3.78 -10.25
N ILE A 39 -24.75 -3.02 -9.45
CA ILE A 39 -24.31 -1.68 -9.82
C ILE A 39 -23.12 -1.78 -10.78
N ASP A 40 -23.22 -1.07 -11.90
CA ASP A 40 -22.13 -0.85 -12.84
C ASP A 40 -21.41 0.45 -12.50
N LEU A 41 -20.07 0.40 -12.42
CA LEU A 41 -19.24 1.58 -12.16
C LEU A 41 -18.46 1.97 -13.41
N GLN A 42 -18.58 3.24 -13.80
CA GLN A 42 -17.86 3.81 -14.94
C GLN A 42 -17.20 5.13 -14.53
N LEU A 43 -15.90 5.25 -14.81
CA LEU A 43 -15.10 6.43 -14.55
C LEU A 43 -14.98 7.25 -15.83
N ARG A 44 -15.30 8.55 -15.73
CA ARG A 44 -15.26 9.50 -16.84
C ARG A 44 -14.60 10.80 -16.37
N CYS A 45 -13.93 11.48 -17.30
CA CYS A 45 -13.44 12.83 -17.08
C CYS A 45 -14.56 13.84 -17.39
N SER A 46 -14.89 14.73 -16.45
CA SER A 46 -15.87 15.79 -16.68
C SER A 46 -15.37 16.87 -17.65
N TYR A 47 -14.07 17.12 -17.67
CA TYR A 47 -13.44 18.10 -18.56
C TYR A 47 -13.35 17.61 -20.01
N THR A 48 -13.32 16.29 -20.22
CA THR A 48 -13.22 15.67 -21.55
C THR A 48 -14.19 14.48 -21.66
N PRO A 49 -15.50 14.74 -21.80
CA PRO A 49 -16.53 13.70 -21.73
C PRO A 49 -16.47 12.68 -22.89
N ASP A 50 -15.88 13.08 -24.03
CA ASP A 50 -15.80 12.26 -25.25
C ASP A 50 -14.53 11.40 -25.33
N GLN A 51 -13.58 11.57 -24.40
CA GLN A 51 -12.30 10.83 -24.38
C GLN A 51 -12.43 9.39 -23.86
N GLY A 52 -13.66 8.86 -23.80
CA GLY A 52 -13.94 7.51 -23.32
C GLY A 52 -14.05 7.41 -21.80
N SER A 53 -14.05 6.17 -21.33
CA SER A 53 -14.29 5.84 -19.93
C SER A 53 -13.60 4.54 -19.52
N THR A 54 -13.34 4.36 -18.23
CA THR A 54 -12.96 3.07 -17.66
C THR A 54 -14.18 2.43 -17.00
N ARG A 55 -14.57 1.24 -17.44
CA ARG A 55 -15.61 0.43 -16.78
C ARG A 55 -14.95 -0.55 -15.80
N ILE A 56 -15.51 -0.65 -14.60
CA ILE A 56 -15.10 -1.64 -13.62
C ILE A 56 -15.87 -2.93 -13.84
N GLU A 57 -15.17 -4.03 -14.08
CA GLU A 57 -15.77 -5.34 -14.32
C GLU A 57 -15.46 -6.34 -13.19
N ARG A 58 -16.44 -7.17 -12.86
CA ARG A 58 -16.31 -8.20 -11.82
C ARG A 58 -15.57 -9.44 -12.33
N VAL A 59 -15.70 -9.75 -13.63
CA VAL A 59 -15.07 -10.91 -14.26
C VAL A 59 -14.59 -10.51 -15.66
N LEU A 60 -13.28 -10.43 -15.84
CA LEU A 60 -12.64 -10.32 -17.15
C LEU A 60 -11.93 -11.63 -17.49
N ALA A 61 -11.96 -12.02 -18.77
CA ALA A 61 -11.02 -12.99 -19.31
C ALA A 61 -9.59 -12.50 -19.01
N SER A 62 -8.82 -13.33 -18.33
CA SER A 62 -7.47 -13.05 -17.83
C SER A 62 -6.57 -12.52 -18.94
N GLY A 63 -6.36 -11.21 -18.99
CA GLY A 63 -5.27 -10.62 -19.75
C GLY A 63 -4.10 -10.43 -18.81
N THR A 64 -3.13 -11.34 -18.86
CA THR A 64 -1.91 -11.33 -18.04
C THR A 64 -1.00 -10.16 -18.42
N GLY A 65 -0.73 -9.25 -17.49
CA GLY A 65 0.24 -8.17 -17.66
C GLY A 65 0.02 -7.01 -16.68
N ALA A 66 1.07 -6.24 -16.39
CA ALA A 66 0.95 -5.01 -15.61
C ALA A 66 0.23 -3.95 -16.44
N ARG A 67 -1.00 -3.59 -16.05
CA ARG A 67 -1.85 -2.65 -16.80
C ARG A 67 -1.69 -1.20 -16.34
N ILE A 68 -1.28 -0.99 -15.09
CA ILE A 68 -1.30 0.32 -14.44
C ILE A 68 -0.06 0.47 -13.57
N VAL A 69 0.64 1.60 -13.74
CA VAL A 69 1.83 1.98 -12.96
C VAL A 69 1.51 3.25 -12.20
N THR A 70 1.73 3.24 -10.90
CA THR A 70 1.51 4.38 -10.01
C THR A 70 2.75 4.56 -9.14
N SER A 71 3.11 5.81 -8.85
CA SER A 71 4.26 6.16 -8.01
C SER A 71 3.77 6.97 -6.82
N HIS A 72 4.33 6.68 -5.64
CA HIS A 72 4.21 7.53 -4.46
C HIS A 72 5.59 8.14 -4.19
N ASP A 73 5.64 9.46 -4.11
CA ASP A 73 6.89 10.20 -3.91
C ASP A 73 7.33 10.17 -2.42
N ASP A 74 6.38 10.05 -1.49
CA ASP A 74 6.60 10.13 -0.04
C ASP A 74 6.28 8.81 0.68
N VAL A 75 7.18 7.84 0.56
CA VAL A 75 7.10 6.56 1.27
C VAL A 75 8.23 6.39 2.29
N CYS A 76 7.91 5.72 3.39
CA CYS A 76 8.84 5.38 4.46
C CYS A 76 8.89 3.86 4.64
N LEU A 77 10.08 3.34 4.95
CA LEU A 77 10.31 1.94 5.20
C LEU A 77 10.53 1.70 6.70
N ILE A 78 9.86 0.71 7.25
CA ILE A 78 10.10 0.22 8.61
C ILE A 78 10.66 -1.18 8.51
N GLU A 79 11.78 -1.41 9.16
CA GLU A 79 12.48 -2.68 9.21
C GLU A 79 12.30 -3.32 10.58
N PHE A 80 11.99 -4.62 10.58
CA PHE A 80 11.91 -5.44 11.77
C PHE A 80 12.86 -6.62 11.63
N GLN A 81 13.92 -6.62 12.44
CA GLN A 81 14.87 -7.70 12.52
C GLN A 81 14.36 -8.75 13.51
N VAL A 82 13.96 -9.92 13.01
CA VAL A 82 13.54 -11.04 13.82
C VAL A 82 14.78 -11.66 14.48
N PRO A 83 14.76 -11.91 15.81
CA PRO A 83 15.84 -12.62 16.49
C PRO A 83 15.97 -14.05 15.97
N ALA A 84 17.21 -14.53 15.83
CA ALA A 84 17.48 -15.90 15.38
C ALA A 84 16.91 -16.99 16.32
N SER A 85 16.53 -16.63 17.55
CA SER A 85 15.89 -17.53 18.52
C SER A 85 14.39 -17.72 18.29
N GLN A 86 13.75 -16.92 17.44
CA GLN A 86 12.30 -16.98 17.18
C GLN A 86 12.02 -17.58 15.81
N ASP A 87 10.88 -18.27 15.66
CA ASP A 87 10.40 -18.69 14.35
C ASP A 87 9.96 -17.47 13.53
N PHE A 88 10.67 -17.24 12.42
CA PHE A 88 10.42 -16.14 11.50
C PHE A 88 8.97 -16.10 10.97
N LYS A 89 8.39 -17.26 10.66
CA LYS A 89 7.02 -17.33 10.13
C LYS A 89 6.01 -16.97 11.20
N LEU A 90 6.27 -17.37 12.44
CA LEU A 90 5.43 -17.00 13.58
C LEU A 90 5.50 -15.50 13.85
N ALA A 91 6.71 -14.93 13.90
CA ALA A 91 6.93 -13.50 14.07
C ALA A 91 6.23 -12.69 12.97
N HIS A 92 6.36 -13.09 11.70
CA HIS A 92 5.67 -12.44 10.59
C HIS A 92 4.14 -12.49 10.75
N LYS A 93 3.58 -13.65 11.17
CA LYS A 93 2.14 -13.80 11.39
C LYS A 93 1.64 -12.95 12.56
N GLU A 94 2.41 -12.85 13.64
CA GLU A 94 2.07 -12.00 14.79
C GLU A 94 2.07 -10.52 14.41
N ILE A 95 3.10 -10.05 13.71
CA ILE A 95 3.16 -8.68 13.21
C ILE A 95 1.99 -8.37 12.27
N ASP A 96 1.69 -9.26 11.31
CA ASP A 96 0.55 -9.10 10.40
C ASP A 96 -0.78 -8.99 11.16
N GLN A 97 -0.95 -9.76 12.25
CA GLN A 97 -2.15 -9.65 13.10
C GLN A 97 -2.23 -8.33 13.85
N ILE A 98 -1.11 -7.83 14.39
CA ILE A 98 -1.05 -6.54 15.08
C ILE A 98 -1.42 -5.41 14.13
N LEU A 99 -0.80 -5.38 12.94
CA LEU A 99 -1.06 -4.37 11.91
C LEU A 99 -2.52 -4.40 11.43
N LYS A 100 -3.09 -5.60 11.24
CA LYS A 100 -4.51 -5.77 10.88
C LYS A 100 -5.45 -5.26 11.97
N ARG A 101 -5.18 -5.56 13.25
CA ARG A 101 -5.99 -5.10 14.38
C ARG A 101 -5.95 -3.58 14.53
N ALA A 102 -4.79 -2.98 14.31
CA ALA A 102 -4.61 -1.54 14.36
C ALA A 102 -5.13 -0.81 13.10
N GLN A 103 -5.59 -1.55 12.07
CA GLN A 103 -6.02 -1.01 10.78
C GLN A 103 -4.91 -0.26 10.02
N VAL A 104 -3.65 -0.58 10.29
CA VAL A 104 -2.48 0.05 9.66
C VAL A 104 -1.83 -0.95 8.71
N ARG A 105 -2.43 -1.13 7.53
CA ARG A 105 -1.92 -2.05 6.51
C ARG A 105 -0.80 -1.38 5.69
N PRO A 106 0.38 -2.00 5.56
CA PRO A 106 1.47 -1.48 4.73
C PRO A 106 1.10 -1.46 3.24
N LEU A 107 1.71 -0.53 2.50
CA LEU A 107 1.64 -0.46 1.05
C LEU A 107 2.20 -1.73 0.41
N ALA A 108 3.35 -2.19 0.91
CA ALA A 108 4.04 -3.41 0.52
C ALA A 108 4.79 -4.02 1.72
N VAL A 109 5.00 -5.34 1.66
CA VAL A 109 5.78 -6.10 2.65
C VAL A 109 6.92 -6.82 1.96
N GLY A 110 8.15 -6.56 2.40
CA GLY A 110 9.35 -7.29 2.00
C GLY A 110 9.68 -8.36 3.02
N VAL A 111 9.91 -9.58 2.57
CA VAL A 111 10.19 -10.73 3.44
C VAL A 111 11.54 -11.33 3.06
N HIS A 112 12.53 -11.19 3.93
CA HIS A 112 13.90 -11.65 3.72
C HIS A 112 14.27 -12.72 4.75
N ASN A 113 13.88 -13.97 4.47
CA ASN A 113 14.09 -15.10 5.38
C ASN A 113 15.58 -15.38 5.66
N ASP A 114 16.44 -15.14 4.67
CA ASP A 114 17.89 -15.32 4.73
C ASP A 114 18.54 -14.40 5.77
N ARG A 115 18.02 -13.17 5.88
CA ARG A 115 18.50 -12.14 6.81
C ARG A 115 17.61 -11.98 8.04
N GLN A 116 16.58 -12.81 8.20
CA GLN A 116 15.59 -12.69 9.29
C GLN A 116 14.98 -11.28 9.36
N LEU A 117 14.72 -10.66 8.21
CA LEU A 117 14.32 -9.26 8.12
C LEU A 117 12.93 -9.13 7.48
N LEU A 118 12.04 -8.39 8.13
CA LEU A 118 10.76 -7.95 7.59
C LEU A 118 10.81 -6.46 7.28
N GLN A 119 10.23 -6.07 6.16
CA GLN A 119 10.21 -4.70 5.66
C GLN A 119 8.76 -4.29 5.40
N PHE A 120 8.37 -3.13 5.92
CA PHE A 120 7.01 -2.60 5.79
C PHE A 120 7.08 -1.20 5.18
N CYS A 121 6.46 -1.04 4.01
CA CYS A 121 6.40 0.24 3.32
C CYS A 121 5.10 0.98 3.69
N TYR A 122 5.19 2.25 4.06
CA TYR A 122 4.08 3.12 4.45
C TYR A 122 4.18 4.47 3.74
N THR A 123 3.10 5.24 3.69
CA THR A 123 3.21 6.68 3.40
C THR A 123 3.78 7.40 4.62
N SER A 124 4.44 8.54 4.42
CA SER A 124 5.01 9.32 5.53
C SER A 124 3.96 9.74 6.58
N GLU A 125 2.70 9.88 6.19
CA GLU A 125 1.57 10.26 7.05
C GLU A 125 1.25 9.21 8.12
N VAL A 126 1.40 7.91 7.78
CA VAL A 126 1.03 6.80 8.68
C VAL A 126 2.23 6.06 9.25
N ALA A 127 3.44 6.32 8.73
CA ALA A 127 4.68 5.66 9.15
C ALA A 127 4.97 5.81 10.64
N ASP A 128 4.85 7.03 11.20
CA ASP A 128 5.10 7.27 12.63
C ASP A 128 4.10 6.53 13.53
N SER A 129 2.83 6.47 13.12
CA SER A 129 1.79 5.73 13.84
C SER A 129 2.06 4.22 13.77
N ALA A 130 2.42 3.71 12.59
CA ALA A 130 2.77 2.30 12.40
C ALA A 130 3.97 1.90 13.26
N LEU A 131 5.01 2.73 13.31
CA LEU A 131 6.21 2.49 14.10
C LEU A 131 5.88 2.41 15.60
N LYS A 132 5.07 3.35 16.12
CA LYS A 132 4.61 3.33 17.52
C LYS A 132 3.84 2.07 17.87
N ILE A 133 2.92 1.64 17.00
CA ILE A 133 2.13 0.40 17.22
C ILE A 133 3.06 -0.82 17.32
N LEU A 134 4.08 -0.90 16.47
CA LEU A 134 5.02 -2.02 16.47
C LEU A 134 5.95 -1.98 17.70
N ASP A 135 6.37 -0.79 18.14
CA ASP A 135 7.19 -0.59 19.33
C ASP A 135 6.41 -0.93 20.61
N GLU A 136 5.17 -0.44 20.73
CA GLU A 136 4.26 -0.73 21.84
C GLU A 136 3.83 -2.20 21.92
N ALA A 137 3.87 -2.93 20.80
CA ALA A 137 3.60 -4.37 20.80
C ALA A 137 4.68 -5.18 21.53
N GLY A 138 5.85 -4.59 21.81
CA GLY A 138 6.91 -5.21 22.62
C GLY A 138 7.44 -6.51 22.02
N LEU A 139 7.43 -6.63 20.69
CA LEU A 139 7.86 -7.83 20.00
C LEU A 139 9.37 -8.04 20.21
N PRO A 140 9.82 -9.29 20.47
CA PRO A 140 11.24 -9.58 20.55
C PRO A 140 11.86 -9.39 19.16
N GLY A 141 12.65 -8.34 18.99
CA GLY A 141 13.27 -7.96 17.72
C GLY A 141 13.77 -6.53 17.74
N GLU A 142 14.44 -6.13 16.66
CA GLU A 142 14.92 -4.75 16.52
C GLU A 142 14.11 -4.02 15.46
N LEU A 143 13.43 -2.95 15.87
CA LEU A 143 12.70 -2.04 14.99
C LEU A 143 13.61 -0.91 14.54
N ARG A 144 13.73 -0.72 13.23
CA ARG A 144 14.50 0.36 12.64
C ARG A 144 13.65 1.11 11.62
N PRO A 145 13.46 2.44 11.75
CA PRO A 145 12.96 3.23 10.65
C PRO A 145 14.07 3.34 9.60
N ALA A 146 13.85 2.70 8.44
CA ALA A 146 14.70 2.87 7.28
C ALA A 146 14.25 4.14 6.55
N SER A 147 14.97 5.23 6.80
CA SER A 147 14.81 6.48 6.04
C SER A 147 15.40 6.28 4.64
N GLY A 148 14.55 6.00 3.64
CA GLY A 148 14.90 5.99 2.22
C GLY A 148 13.72 5.53 1.37
N ALA A 149 13.33 6.20 0.28
CA ALA A 149 14.13 7.00 -0.63
C ALA A 149 13.32 8.14 -1.27
N GLY A 150 13.70 9.37 -0.91
CA GLY A 150 13.46 10.60 -1.64
C GLY A 150 14.68 11.49 -1.38
N ALA A 151 15.72 11.36 -2.20
CA ALA A 151 16.87 12.25 -2.12
C ALA A 151 16.45 13.65 -2.60
N GLY A 152 16.04 14.51 -1.67
CA GLY A 152 15.78 15.91 -1.94
C GLY A 152 15.02 16.61 -0.82
N GLY A 153 15.73 17.18 0.17
CA GLY A 153 15.14 18.15 1.09
C GLY A 153 15.69 18.07 2.51
N ASP A 154 16.60 18.99 2.84
CA ASP A 154 17.07 19.30 4.20
C ASP A 154 15.87 19.49 5.15
N GLY A 155 15.78 18.64 6.17
CA GLY A 155 14.65 18.59 7.09
C GLY A 155 15.05 18.00 8.43
N ARG A 156 16.07 18.59 9.06
CA ARG A 156 16.50 18.28 10.43
C ARG A 156 15.32 18.31 11.40
N CYS A 157 14.81 17.14 11.79
CA CYS A 157 14.07 17.01 13.06
C CYS A 157 15.08 16.97 14.20
N ARG A 158 15.64 18.14 14.53
CA ARG A 158 16.31 18.38 15.81
C ARG A 158 15.27 18.19 16.91
N ARG A 159 15.38 17.09 17.65
CA ARG A 159 14.85 17.00 19.01
C ARG A 159 15.61 18.01 19.86
N HIS A 160 14.90 18.94 20.48
CA HIS A 160 15.39 19.65 21.65
C HIS A 160 14.28 19.75 22.70
N PRO A 161 14.69 19.86 23.98
CA PRO A 161 14.12 19.15 25.13
C PRO A 161 12.81 19.72 25.65
#